data_AF-A0A7C4UHC7-F1
#
_entry.id   AF-A0A7C4UHC7-F1
#
_cell.length_a   1.000
_cell.length_b   1.000
_cell.length_c   1.000
_cell.angle_alpha   90.00
_cell.angle_beta   90.00
_cell.angle_gamma   90.00
#
_symmetry.space_group_name_H-M   'P 1'
#
loop_
_entity.id
_entity.type
_entity.pdbx_description
1 polymer ?
#
loop_
_entity_poly.entity_id
_entity_poly.type
_entity_poly.pdbx_seq_one_letter_code
_entity_poly.pdbx_strand_id
1 'polypeptide(L)'
;MMEQEKIEKPEIVFLDPKKIKIFRGTFETIHVMLEDGSLYRGVFAVAAFPVTQPNKYISLFAYDEKDREFEIGMIEDIEQLPEESKKLIIEALKRQYFSFEILAINSIKFAYGLLFFDVETDKGPKQFSMRWETRYAYDFGGKGKILIDIFEDRYVIRDISKLSRMEQELFTRFIYW
;
A
#
# COMPACT_ATOMS: atom_id res chain seq x y z
N MET A 1 3.28 -38.43 17.69
CA MET A 1 4.44 -37.51 17.54
C MET A 1 4.09 -36.59 16.39
N MET A 2 3.85 -35.30 16.66
CA MET A 2 3.74 -34.30 15.60
C MET A 2 5.15 -33.98 15.15
N GLU A 3 5.44 -34.26 13.88
CA GLU A 3 6.69 -33.89 13.23
C GLU A 3 6.72 -32.36 13.17
N GLN A 4 7.69 -31.75 13.86
CA GLN A 4 7.89 -30.32 13.80
C GLN A 4 8.36 -29.99 12.40
N GLU A 5 7.50 -29.36 11.58
CA GLU A 5 7.91 -28.75 10.33
C GLU A 5 9.04 -27.76 10.63
N LYS A 6 10.24 -28.10 10.15
CA LYS A 6 11.38 -27.21 10.15
C LYS A 6 11.02 -26.05 9.23
N ILE A 7 10.63 -24.91 9.80
CA ILE A 7 10.47 -23.68 9.04
C ILE A 7 11.88 -23.28 8.60
N GLU A 8 12.25 -23.65 7.37
CA GLU A 8 13.42 -23.07 6.71
C GLU A 8 13.24 -21.57 6.71
N LYS A 9 14.25 -20.85 7.21
CA LYS A 9 14.23 -19.39 7.17
C LYS A 9 14.21 -19.00 5.70
N PRO A 10 13.18 -18.27 5.21
CA PRO A 10 13.22 -17.79 3.84
C PRO A 10 14.42 -16.84 3.70
N GLU A 11 15.38 -17.21 2.86
CA GLU A 11 16.42 -16.29 2.43
C GLU A 11 15.78 -15.31 1.45
N ILE A 12 15.88 -14.01 1.77
CA ILE A 12 15.39 -12.96 0.88
C ILE A 12 16.26 -12.96 -0.38
N VAL A 13 15.66 -13.25 -1.52
CA VAL A 13 16.33 -13.18 -2.82
C VAL A 13 16.22 -11.74 -3.33
N PHE A 14 17.34 -11.02 -3.35
CA PHE A 14 17.40 -9.70 -3.98
C PHE A 14 17.57 -9.81 -5.49
N LEU A 15 16.69 -9.14 -6.23
CA LEU A 15 16.74 -9.06 -7.68
C LEU A 15 17.63 -7.88 -8.10
N ASP A 16 18.65 -8.15 -8.92
CA ASP A 16 19.45 -7.09 -9.52
C ASP A 16 18.62 -6.34 -10.59
N PRO A 17 18.35 -5.03 -10.41
CA PRO A 17 17.57 -4.22 -11.34
C PRO A 17 18.08 -4.25 -12.79
N LYS A 18 19.36 -4.56 -13.01
CA LYS A 18 19.98 -4.65 -14.34
C LYS A 18 19.77 -6.00 -15.02
N LYS A 19 19.39 -7.03 -14.26
CA LYS A 19 19.27 -8.42 -14.70
C LYS A 19 17.83 -8.90 -14.86
N ILE A 20 16.87 -8.03 -14.55
CA ILE A 20 15.44 -8.32 -14.69
C ILE A 20 14.82 -7.46 -15.77
N LYS A 21 13.84 -8.01 -16.49
CA LYS A 21 13.00 -7.26 -17.43
C LYS A 21 11.56 -7.30 -16.95
N ILE A 22 11.01 -6.12 -16.71
CA ILE A 22 9.62 -5.94 -16.28
C ILE A 22 8.87 -5.29 -17.45
N PHE A 23 7.81 -5.93 -17.91
CA PHE A 23 7.05 -5.49 -19.07
C PHE A 23 5.56 -5.83 -18.91
N ARG A 24 4.72 -5.15 -19.69
CA ARG A 24 3.28 -5.37 -19.67
C ARG A 24 2.90 -6.59 -20.52
N GLY A 25 2.12 -7.50 -19.92
CA GLY A 25 1.59 -8.70 -20.53
C GLY A 25 0.15 -8.55 -21.01
N THR A 26 -0.53 -9.67 -21.21
CA THR A 26 -1.96 -9.69 -21.55
C THR A 26 -2.80 -9.18 -20.38
N PHE A 27 -3.97 -8.61 -20.68
CA PHE A 27 -4.90 -8.06 -19.69
C PHE A 27 -4.30 -7.01 -18.73
N GLU A 28 -3.33 -6.22 -19.21
CA GLU A 28 -2.65 -5.19 -18.42
C GLU A 28 -1.88 -5.74 -17.20
N THR A 29 -1.59 -7.04 -17.16
CA THR A 29 -0.80 -7.66 -16.10
C THR A 29 0.68 -7.34 -16.26
N ILE A 30 1.44 -7.40 -15.17
CA ILE A 30 2.90 -7.27 -15.21
C ILE A 30 3.53 -8.65 -15.35
N HIS A 31 4.48 -8.76 -16.26
CA HIS A 31 5.33 -9.93 -16.41
C HIS A 31 6.77 -9.57 -16.04
N VAL A 32 7.49 -10.54 -15.47
CA VAL A 32 8.89 -10.41 -15.08
C VAL A 32 9.68 -11.55 -15.69
N MET A 33 10.73 -11.22 -16.42
CA MET A 33 11.70 -12.17 -16.95
C MET A 33 13.05 -11.97 -16.26
N LEU A 34 13.59 -13.05 -15.72
CA LEU A 34 14.92 -13.08 -15.11
C LEU A 34 16.01 -13.43 -16.14
N GLU A 35 17.27 -13.20 -15.79
CA GLU A 35 18.43 -13.49 -16.65
C GLU A 35 18.58 -14.98 -16.99
N ASP A 36 18.11 -15.88 -16.11
CA ASP A 36 18.13 -17.33 -16.31
C ASP A 36 17.07 -17.83 -17.32
N GLY A 37 16.22 -16.93 -17.83
CA GLY A 37 15.13 -17.24 -18.76
C GLY A 37 13.79 -17.54 -18.09
N SER A 38 13.71 -17.56 -16.76
CA SER A 38 12.47 -17.73 -16.01
C SER A 38 11.51 -16.58 -16.30
N LEU A 39 10.26 -16.91 -16.64
CA LEU A 39 9.19 -15.94 -16.95
C LEU A 39 8.00 -16.10 -16.01
N TYR A 40 7.79 -15.07 -15.20
CA TYR A 40 6.67 -14.95 -14.28
C TYR A 40 5.59 -14.04 -14.87
N ARG A 41 4.33 -14.47 -14.75
CA ARG A 41 3.15 -13.78 -15.29
C ARG A 41 2.21 -13.39 -14.16
N GLY A 42 1.41 -12.35 -14.37
CA GLY A 42 0.48 -11.88 -13.34
C GLY A 42 1.19 -11.38 -12.07
N VAL A 43 2.39 -10.80 -12.23
CA VAL A 43 3.21 -10.35 -11.11
C VAL A 43 2.58 -9.13 -10.45
N PHE A 44 2.58 -9.11 -9.12
CA PHE A 44 2.18 -7.95 -8.33
C PHE A 44 3.31 -7.52 -7.39
N ALA A 45 3.28 -6.24 -7.00
CA ALA A 45 4.33 -5.61 -6.21
C ALA A 45 3.80 -5.23 -4.83
N VAL A 46 4.59 -5.52 -3.80
CA VAL A 46 4.31 -5.19 -2.40
C VAL A 46 5.51 -4.44 -1.84
N ALA A 47 5.28 -3.26 -1.28
CA ALA A 47 6.31 -2.49 -0.59
C ALA A 47 6.43 -2.98 0.85
N ALA A 48 7.65 -3.29 1.31
CA ALA A 48 7.90 -3.63 2.71
C ALA A 48 7.75 -2.40 3.63
N PHE A 49 8.09 -1.21 3.11
CA PHE A 49 8.03 0.07 3.84
C PHE A 49 7.30 1.15 3.03
N PRO A 50 6.00 0.97 2.74
CA PRO A 50 5.24 1.82 1.80
C PRO A 50 5.18 3.31 2.19
N VAL A 51 5.40 3.61 3.48
CA VAL A 51 5.32 4.97 4.02
C VAL A 51 6.70 5.64 4.09
N THR A 52 7.66 4.97 4.69
CA THR A 52 8.99 5.55 4.98
C THR A 52 9.97 5.39 3.83
N GLN A 53 9.82 4.35 3.01
CA GLN A 53 10.69 4.07 1.86
C GLN A 53 9.88 3.59 0.65
N PRO A 54 9.02 4.44 0.06
CA PRO A 54 8.04 4.03 -0.96
C PRO A 54 8.64 3.46 -2.25
N ASN A 55 9.93 3.74 -2.51
CA ASN A 55 10.66 3.28 -3.70
C ASN A 55 11.66 2.16 -3.39
N LYS A 56 11.73 1.70 -2.13
CA LYS A 56 12.70 0.69 -1.69
C LYS A 56 12.05 -0.54 -1.11
N TYR A 57 12.78 -1.65 -1.18
CA TYR A 57 12.36 -2.94 -0.64
C TYR A 57 10.99 -3.36 -1.17
N ILE A 58 10.91 -3.45 -2.51
CA ILE A 58 9.69 -3.81 -3.24
C ILE A 58 9.78 -5.29 -3.60
N SER A 59 8.99 -6.12 -2.93
CA SER A 59 8.86 -7.54 -3.25
C SER A 59 7.93 -7.75 -4.44
N LEU A 60 8.32 -8.67 -5.31
CA LEU A 60 7.53 -9.12 -6.45
C LEU A 60 7.00 -10.52 -6.18
N PHE A 61 5.69 -10.69 -6.35
CA PHE A 61 4.98 -11.94 -6.09
C PHE A 61 4.27 -12.43 -7.36
N ALA A 62 4.10 -13.74 -7.46
CA ALA A 62 3.29 -14.39 -8.48
C ALA A 62 2.50 -15.56 -7.87
N TYR A 63 1.61 -16.13 -8.67
CA TYR A 63 0.88 -17.34 -8.34
C TYR A 63 1.42 -18.53 -9.14
N ASP A 64 1.56 -19.68 -8.51
CA ASP A 64 1.89 -20.93 -9.20
C ASP A 64 0.65 -21.53 -9.89
N GLU A 65 0.82 -22.66 -10.58
CA GLU A 65 -0.28 -23.34 -11.28
C GLU A 65 -1.40 -23.86 -10.37
N LYS A 66 -1.21 -23.83 -9.03
CA LYS A 66 -2.17 -24.23 -8.01
C LYS A 66 -2.76 -23.02 -7.27
N ASP A 67 -2.63 -21.82 -7.84
CA ASP A 67 -3.05 -20.55 -7.24
C ASP A 67 -2.39 -20.25 -5.88
N ARG A 68 -1.18 -20.78 -5.63
CA ARG A 68 -0.42 -20.46 -4.43
C ARG A 68 0.49 -19.27 -4.70
N GLU A 69 0.35 -18.25 -3.86
CA GLU A 69 1.23 -17.09 -3.88
C GLU A 69 2.67 -17.49 -3.49
N PHE A 70 3.65 -16.99 -4.23
CA PHE A 70 5.06 -17.10 -3.88
C PHE A 70 5.83 -15.84 -4.27
N GLU A 71 6.88 -15.54 -3.49
CA GLU A 71 7.78 -14.42 -3.76
C GLU A 71 8.80 -14.82 -4.84
N ILE A 72 8.95 -13.98 -5.86
CA ILE A 72 9.99 -14.10 -6.89
C ILE A 72 11.31 -13.53 -6.35
N GLY A 73 11.22 -12.40 -5.66
CA GLY A 73 12.33 -11.71 -5.02
C GLY A 73 12.03 -10.23 -4.77
N MET A 74 12.98 -9.55 -4.16
CA MET A 74 12.87 -8.16 -3.73
C MET A 74 13.81 -7.24 -4.51
N ILE A 75 13.28 -6.10 -4.95
CA ILE A 75 14.06 -5.00 -5.51
C ILE A 75 14.40 -4.04 -4.38
N GLU A 76 15.69 -3.84 -4.10
CA GLU A 76 16.12 -2.94 -3.02
C GLU A 76 15.77 -1.47 -3.32
N ASP A 77 15.97 -1.01 -4.56
CA ASP A 77 15.65 0.34 -4.99
C ASP A 77 15.19 0.37 -6.45
N ILE A 78 13.93 0.75 -6.69
CA ILE A 78 13.34 0.80 -8.03
C ILE A 78 13.91 1.93 -8.88
N GLU A 79 14.60 2.90 -8.29
CA GLU A 79 15.28 3.98 -9.02
C GLU A 79 16.44 3.45 -9.89
N GLN A 80 16.91 2.24 -9.63
CA GLN A 80 17.95 1.57 -10.42
C GLN A 80 17.40 0.82 -11.63
N LEU A 81 16.07 0.69 -11.76
CA LEU A 81 15.43 0.05 -12.90
C LEU A 81 15.46 0.96 -14.14
N PRO A 82 15.40 0.37 -15.35
CA PRO A 82 15.03 1.12 -16.55
C PRO A 82 13.70 1.85 -16.35
N GLU A 83 13.59 3.06 -16.90
CA GLU A 83 12.45 3.96 -16.68
C GLU A 83 11.07 3.33 -16.99
N GLU A 84 10.99 2.51 -18.04
CA GLU A 84 9.75 1.79 -18.39
C GLU A 84 9.35 0.77 -17.32
N SER A 85 10.32 -0.02 -16.83
CA SER A 85 10.10 -1.00 -15.76
C SER A 85 9.75 -0.32 -14.43
N LYS A 86 10.43 0.78 -14.10
CA LYS A 86 10.12 1.61 -12.93
C LYS A 86 8.68 2.12 -12.96
N LYS A 87 8.21 2.64 -14.11
CA LYS A 87 6.83 3.11 -14.27
C LYS A 87 5.80 2.00 -14.01
N LEU A 88 6.04 0.80 -14.54
CA LEU A 88 5.14 -0.34 -14.32
C LEU A 88 5.05 -0.73 -12.83
N ILE A 89 6.17 -0.75 -12.11
CA ILE A 89 6.17 -1.02 -10.67
C ILE A 89 5.42 0.08 -9.90
N ILE A 90 5.65 1.35 -10.22
CA ILE A 90 4.93 2.47 -9.61
C ILE A 90 3.42 2.37 -9.86
N GLU A 91 3.01 1.99 -11.08
CA GLU A 91 1.59 1.76 -11.41
C GLU A 91 0.98 0.61 -10.61
N ALA A 92 1.69 -0.52 -10.48
CA ALA A 92 1.24 -1.65 -9.66
C ALA A 92 1.10 -1.26 -8.19
N LEU A 93 2.09 -0.58 -7.63
CA LEU A 93 2.03 -0.09 -6.25
C LEU A 93 0.85 0.88 -6.06
N LYS A 94 0.62 1.81 -7.00
CA LYS A 94 -0.54 2.72 -6.93
C LYS A 94 -1.88 1.99 -6.96
N ARG A 95 -1.99 0.88 -7.70
CA ARG A 95 -3.20 0.04 -7.73
C ARG A 95 -3.36 -0.72 -6.41
N GLN A 96 -2.29 -1.31 -5.91
CA GLN A 96 -2.29 -2.09 -4.67
C GLN A 96 -2.58 -1.24 -3.43
N TYR A 97 -2.04 -0.02 -3.40
CA TYR A 97 -2.15 0.91 -2.27
C TYR A 97 -3.08 2.08 -2.58
N PHE A 98 -4.12 1.85 -3.37
CA PHE A 98 -5.10 2.89 -3.67
C PHE A 98 -5.64 3.51 -2.37
N SER A 99 -5.68 4.84 -2.35
CA SER A 99 -6.20 5.60 -1.22
C SER A 99 -6.75 6.95 -1.66
N PHE A 100 -7.61 7.54 -0.85
CA PHE A 100 -8.02 8.93 -0.94
C PHE A 100 -7.15 9.79 -0.04
N GLU A 101 -6.45 10.78 -0.58
CA GLU A 101 -5.71 11.73 0.26
C GLU A 101 -6.70 12.81 0.73
N ILE A 102 -6.94 12.89 2.04
CA ILE A 102 -7.80 13.90 2.66
C ILE A 102 -7.02 15.23 2.67
N LEU A 103 -7.60 16.23 2.00
CA LEU A 103 -7.07 17.59 1.89
C LEU A 103 -7.73 18.55 2.89
N ALA A 104 -9.00 18.31 3.23
CA ALA A 104 -9.75 19.08 4.23
C ALA A 104 -10.83 18.22 4.90
N ILE A 105 -11.20 18.58 6.14
CA ILE A 105 -12.25 17.91 6.92
C ILE A 105 -13.41 18.88 7.17
N ASN A 106 -14.52 18.65 6.48
CA ASN A 106 -15.71 19.49 6.61
C ASN A 106 -16.48 19.18 7.90
N SER A 107 -16.68 17.88 8.22
CA SER A 107 -17.33 17.48 9.46
C SER A 107 -17.00 16.05 9.90
N ILE A 108 -17.11 15.79 11.21
CA ILE A 108 -17.07 14.44 11.79
C ILE A 108 -18.25 14.31 12.76
N LYS A 109 -19.08 13.28 12.59
CA LYS A 109 -20.21 12.97 13.48
C LYS A 109 -20.04 11.58 14.07
N PHE A 110 -20.31 11.43 15.37
CA PHE A 110 -20.30 10.13 16.02
C PHE A 110 -21.73 9.64 16.25
N ALA A 111 -22.06 8.46 15.71
CA ALA A 111 -23.34 7.79 15.96
C ALA A 111 -23.19 6.27 15.79
N TYR A 112 -23.89 5.50 16.62
CA TYR A 112 -23.92 4.03 16.52
C TYR A 112 -22.53 3.35 16.58
N GLY A 113 -21.56 3.96 17.28
CA GLY A 113 -20.19 3.45 17.33
C GLY A 113 -19.36 3.72 16.06
N LEU A 114 -19.89 4.51 15.13
CA LEU A 114 -19.23 4.91 13.88
C LEU A 114 -18.90 6.40 13.89
N LEU A 115 -17.80 6.75 13.24
CA LEU A 115 -17.50 8.12 12.81
C LEU A 115 -17.93 8.29 11.36
N PHE A 116 -18.74 9.30 11.09
CA PHE A 116 -19.16 9.73 9.76
C PHE A 116 -18.38 10.97 9.37
N PHE A 117 -17.58 10.85 8.32
CA PHE A 117 -16.73 11.90 7.78
C PHE A 117 -17.38 12.55 6.56
N ASP A 118 -17.21 13.86 6.46
CA ASP A 118 -17.40 14.64 5.24
C ASP A 118 -16.07 15.36 4.96
N VAL A 119 -15.43 15.06 3.83
CA VAL A 119 -14.05 15.48 3.53
C VAL A 119 -13.88 15.88 2.07
N GLU A 120 -12.91 16.76 1.83
CA GLU A 120 -12.36 16.99 0.49
C GLU A 120 -11.14 16.09 0.29
N THR A 121 -11.05 15.44 -0.88
CA THR A 121 -9.93 14.55 -1.22
C THR A 121 -9.27 14.94 -2.53
N ASP A 122 -8.09 14.38 -2.80
CA ASP A 122 -7.40 14.49 -4.09
C ASP A 122 -8.22 13.96 -5.29
N LYS A 123 -9.32 13.24 -5.02
CA LYS A 123 -10.24 12.66 -6.02
C LYS A 123 -11.66 13.22 -5.89
N GLY A 124 -11.81 14.40 -5.28
CA GLY A 124 -13.09 15.08 -5.08
C GLY A 124 -13.70 14.84 -3.69
N PRO A 125 -14.89 15.41 -3.43
CA PRO A 125 -15.54 15.30 -2.13
C PRO A 125 -15.98 13.86 -1.83
N LYS A 126 -15.86 13.43 -0.58
CA LYS A 126 -16.25 12.11 -0.10
C LYS A 126 -16.95 12.18 1.24
N GLN A 127 -17.98 11.34 1.37
CA GLN A 127 -18.56 10.98 2.66
C GLN A 127 -18.30 9.51 2.91
N PHE A 128 -17.75 9.19 4.07
CA PHE A 128 -17.44 7.81 4.45
C PHE A 128 -17.71 7.60 5.93
N SER A 129 -17.74 6.33 6.34
CA SER A 129 -17.91 5.97 7.75
C SER A 129 -16.92 4.91 8.16
N MET A 130 -16.36 5.04 9.37
CA MET A 130 -15.43 4.09 9.95
C MET A 130 -15.87 3.70 11.36
N ARG A 131 -15.45 2.52 11.83
CA ARG A 131 -15.65 2.14 13.24
C ARG A 131 -14.77 2.98 14.13
N TRP A 132 -15.30 3.42 15.27
CA TRP A 132 -14.54 4.19 16.25
C TRP A 132 -13.68 3.28 17.13
N GLU A 133 -12.67 2.66 16.54
CA GLU A 133 -11.72 1.76 17.21
C GLU A 133 -10.30 2.02 16.68
N THR A 134 -9.29 1.88 17.55
CA THR A 134 -7.88 2.12 17.21
C THR A 134 -7.41 1.34 15.98
N ARG A 135 -7.92 0.12 15.76
CA ARG A 135 -7.54 -0.71 14.60
C ARG A 135 -7.99 -0.18 13.24
N TYR A 136 -8.77 0.90 13.18
CA TYR A 136 -9.18 1.54 11.93
C TYR A 136 -8.49 2.88 11.69
N ALA A 137 -7.58 3.31 12.58
CA ALA A 137 -6.79 4.52 12.41
C ALA A 137 -5.33 4.27 12.79
N TYR A 138 -4.44 4.35 11.81
CA TYR A 138 -3.01 4.04 11.92
C TYR A 138 -2.17 5.30 11.76
N ASP A 139 -1.01 5.34 12.43
CA ASP A 139 -0.02 6.38 12.17
C ASP A 139 0.57 6.28 10.77
N PHE A 140 0.78 7.43 10.15
CA PHE A 140 1.40 7.55 8.83
C PHE A 140 2.52 8.60 8.86
N GLY A 141 3.76 8.17 8.66
CA GLY A 141 4.91 9.09 8.52
C GLY A 141 5.16 9.98 9.74
N GLY A 142 4.70 9.56 10.93
CA GLY A 142 4.88 10.27 12.21
C GLY A 142 4.05 11.54 12.41
N LYS A 143 3.41 12.07 11.36
CA LYS A 143 2.58 13.30 11.42
C LYS A 143 1.19 13.14 10.82
N GLY A 144 0.97 12.05 10.10
CA GLY A 144 -0.26 11.74 9.39
C GLY A 144 -1.02 10.57 9.99
N LYS A 145 -2.16 10.27 9.38
CA LYS A 145 -3.02 9.13 9.72
C LYS A 145 -3.51 8.42 8.46
N ILE A 146 -3.62 7.09 8.53
CA ILE A 146 -4.44 6.29 7.62
C ILE A 146 -5.72 5.90 8.36
N LEU A 147 -6.87 6.22 7.78
CA LEU A 147 -8.19 5.79 8.23
C LEU A 147 -8.70 4.70 7.29
N ILE A 148 -9.31 3.67 7.86
CA ILE A 148 -9.92 2.58 7.10
C ILE A 148 -11.43 2.61 7.36
N ASP A 149 -12.20 2.74 6.30
CA ASP A 149 -13.66 2.80 6.38
C ASP A 149 -14.30 1.40 6.51
N ILE A 150 -15.63 1.34 6.56
CA ILE A 150 -16.36 0.06 6.67
C ILE A 150 -16.28 -0.83 5.41
N PHE A 151 -15.86 -0.28 4.27
CA PHE A 151 -15.67 -0.97 2.99
C PHE A 151 -14.19 -1.27 2.72
N GLU A 152 -13.32 -1.05 3.71
CA GLU A 152 -11.86 -1.22 3.63
C GLU A 152 -11.15 -0.22 2.71
N ASP A 153 -11.84 0.86 2.31
CA ASP A 153 -11.22 1.97 1.60
C ASP A 153 -10.29 2.76 2.54
N ARG A 154 -9.13 3.15 2.00
CA ARG A 154 -8.09 3.86 2.74
C ARG A 154 -8.17 5.35 2.50
N TYR A 155 -8.18 6.11 3.58
CA TYR A 155 -8.13 7.57 3.58
C TYR A 155 -6.87 8.03 4.30
N VAL A 156 -6.05 8.85 3.66
CA VAL A 156 -4.75 9.28 4.18
C VAL A 156 -4.76 10.77 4.44
N ILE A 157 -4.47 11.17 5.67
CA ILE A 157 -4.07 12.53 6.01
C ILE A 157 -2.54 12.50 6.13
N ARG A 158 -1.81 13.12 5.21
CA ARG A 158 -0.33 13.02 5.21
C ARG A 158 0.33 13.72 6.40
N ASP A 159 -0.24 14.84 6.81
CA ASP A 159 0.27 15.67 7.91
C ASP A 159 -0.89 16.44 8.54
N ILE A 160 -1.30 16.02 9.74
CA ILE A 160 -2.42 16.65 10.47
C ILE A 160 -2.12 18.13 10.75
N SER A 161 -0.85 18.51 10.92
CA SER A 161 -0.47 19.89 11.22
C SER A 161 -0.72 20.86 10.07
N LYS A 162 -0.96 20.34 8.85
CA LYS A 162 -1.32 21.14 7.67
C LYS A 162 -2.81 21.42 7.54
N LEU A 163 -3.66 20.74 8.30
CA LEU A 163 -5.07 21.08 8.40
C LEU A 163 -5.22 22.43 9.14
N SER A 164 -6.33 23.14 8.96
CA SER A 164 -6.62 24.32 9.78
C SER A 164 -6.78 23.93 11.25
N ARG A 165 -6.61 24.90 12.15
CA ARG A 165 -6.77 24.65 13.60
C ARG A 165 -8.13 24.04 13.95
N MET A 166 -9.19 24.50 13.30
CA MET A 166 -10.55 23.98 13.53
C MET A 166 -10.67 22.51 13.10
N GLU A 167 -10.08 22.16 11.95
CA GLU A 167 -10.05 20.78 11.46
C GLU A 167 -9.20 19.87 12.35
N GLN A 168 -8.06 20.36 12.85
CA GLN A 168 -7.23 19.64 13.82
C GLN A 168 -7.98 19.37 15.13
N GLU A 169 -8.65 20.38 15.69
CA GLU A 169 -9.47 20.24 16.90
C GLU A 169 -10.63 19.27 16.68
N LEU A 170 -11.32 19.36 15.53
CA LEU A 170 -12.38 18.43 15.15
C LEU A 170 -11.87 16.99 15.03
N PHE A 171 -10.73 16.78 14.36
CA PHE A 171 -10.13 15.47 14.18
C PHE A 171 -9.68 14.86 15.51
N THR A 172 -8.88 15.61 16.29
CA THR A 172 -8.32 15.14 17.57
C THR A 172 -9.37 14.93 18.67
N ARG A 173 -10.55 15.55 18.55
CA ARG A 173 -11.70 15.24 19.40
C ARG A 173 -12.12 13.78 19.33
N PHE A 174 -11.97 13.15 18.16
CA PHE A 174 -12.40 11.77 17.93
C PHE A 174 -11.23 10.79 17.78
N ILE A 175 -10.10 11.25 17.23
CA ILE A 175 -8.94 10.41 16.90
C ILE A 175 -7.69 11.05 17.52
N TYR A 176 -7.28 10.54 18.68
CA TYR A 176 -6.19 11.09 19.52
C TYR A 176 -5.11 10.07 19.90
N TRP A 177 -5.35 8.80 19.60
CA TRP A 177 -4.35 7.73 19.68
C TRP A 177 -3.44 7.79 18.45
#